data_AF-A0A258ZIU1-F1
#
_entry.id   AF-A0A258ZIU1-F1
#
_cell.length_a   1.000
_cell.length_b   1.000
_cell.length_c   1.000
_cell.angle_alpha   90.00
_cell.angle_beta   90.00
_cell.angle_gamma   90.00
#
_symmetry.space_group_name_H-M   'P 1'
#
loop_
_entity.id
_entity.type
_entity.pdbx_description
1 polymer ?
#
loop_
_entity_poly.entity_id
_entity_poly.type
_entity_poly.pdbx_seq_one_letter_code
_entity_poly.pdbx_strand_id
1 'polypeptide(L)'
;MSGQEKESNFEAAIQADGVLIRTDLLLPGANGMRMVEVKSTTSIKDYHLMDAAIQSWVAKQAMLPLNKVEIAYIDNSFIYPGDGMYQGLFHFADVSEQIADLQDDVPGWINAARASLSGGEPCVATGPQCHTPFKCPFLSFCSPSVESDDGFPPEILPYGAALSAKLRKEGYNDLRDVPADRLDNLRHQLVWRVSKSGQSELDPEAGRLLAALPYPRYYLDFETISLAVPVWTGTRPYMQVPFQWSCHIETAKGVMTHSEFLADGRGDPRQNFAESLIDAIGTNGPIFAYNAPFERSRMQELADHFPILSRALEDAIDRIVDLLPIAREYYYHPAMRGSWSIKAVLPTIAPDLAYDDLEVGNGDMAQQAFAEIMEIKTSPERRQKLKGALLSYCERDTLAMVRIAHYFEDNES
;
A
#
# COMPACT_ATOMS: atom_id res chain seq x y z
N MET A 1 -35.67 40.65 15.20
CA MET A 1 -34.52 40.17 14.41
C MET A 1 -34.48 38.68 14.58
N SER A 2 -34.96 37.98 13.56
CA SER A 2 -35.12 36.52 13.51
C SER A 2 -33.75 35.85 13.69
N GLY A 3 -33.65 34.95 14.67
CA GLY A 3 -32.52 34.04 14.78
C GLY A 3 -32.53 33.11 13.58
N GLN A 4 -31.68 33.40 12.59
CA GLN A 4 -31.21 32.37 11.68
C GLN A 4 -30.40 31.39 12.54
N GLU A 5 -30.86 30.15 12.62
CA GLU A 5 -30.02 29.04 13.04
C GLU A 5 -28.74 29.13 12.21
N LYS A 6 -27.60 29.33 12.86
CA LYS A 6 -26.32 29.37 12.16
C LYS A 6 -26.07 27.97 11.61
N GLU A 7 -26.20 27.78 10.31
CA GLU A 7 -26.08 26.48 9.66
C GLU A 7 -24.63 25.98 9.66
N SER A 8 -24.47 24.67 9.86
CA SER A 8 -23.21 23.96 9.64
C SER A 8 -22.92 23.89 8.15
N ASN A 9 -21.77 24.41 7.71
CA ASN A 9 -21.36 24.37 6.31
C ASN A 9 -20.25 23.34 6.12
N PHE A 10 -20.40 22.50 5.10
CA PHE A 10 -19.39 21.55 4.66
C PHE A 10 -18.71 22.14 3.42
N GLU A 11 -17.38 22.02 3.33
CA GLU A 11 -16.63 22.42 2.13
C GLU A 11 -16.82 23.91 1.75
N ALA A 12 -16.96 24.78 2.77
CA ALA A 12 -17.23 26.20 2.54
C ALA A 12 -16.09 26.87 1.77
N ALA A 13 -16.40 27.42 0.60
CA ALA A 13 -15.43 28.10 -0.25
C ALA A 13 -15.24 29.54 0.21
N ILE A 14 -14.00 29.91 0.57
CA ILE A 14 -13.65 31.24 1.04
C ILE A 14 -12.44 31.73 0.24
N GLN A 15 -12.51 32.96 -0.27
CA GLN A 15 -11.42 33.56 -1.00
C GLN A 15 -11.05 34.91 -0.40
N ALA A 16 -9.76 35.10 -0.14
CA ALA A 16 -9.20 36.38 0.27
C ALA A 16 -7.75 36.49 -0.23
N ASP A 17 -7.32 37.71 -0.56
CA ASP A 17 -6.01 37.99 -1.14
C ASP A 17 -5.65 37.02 -2.30
N GLY A 18 -6.59 36.70 -3.19
CA GLY A 18 -6.33 35.78 -4.30
C GLY A 18 -5.98 34.33 -3.91
N VAL A 19 -6.13 33.95 -2.63
CA VAL A 19 -6.02 32.56 -2.15
C VAL A 19 -7.43 32.03 -1.90
N LEU A 20 -7.74 30.88 -2.51
CA LEU A 20 -9.00 30.17 -2.34
C LEU A 20 -8.78 28.98 -1.41
N ILE A 21 -9.62 28.85 -0.39
CA ILE A 21 -9.69 27.67 0.48
C ILE A 21 -11.07 27.03 0.40
N ARG A 22 -11.13 25.74 0.73
CA ARG A 22 -12.36 25.02 1.04
C ARG A 22 -12.17 24.38 2.40
N THR A 23 -12.96 24.79 3.38
CA THR A 23 -12.85 24.28 4.75
C THR A 23 -13.69 23.02 4.88
N ASP A 24 -13.16 21.95 5.48
CA ASP A 24 -13.93 20.70 5.60
C ASP A 24 -15.24 20.92 6.38
N LEU A 25 -15.14 21.51 7.59
CA LEU A 25 -16.30 21.90 8.38
C LEU A 25 -16.19 23.34 8.87
N LEU A 26 -17.24 24.12 8.66
CA LEU A 26 -17.42 25.44 9.26
C LEU A 26 -18.72 25.44 10.07
N LEU A 27 -18.56 25.35 11.38
CA LEU A 27 -19.63 25.08 12.33
C LEU A 27 -19.95 26.30 13.19
N PRO A 28 -21.21 26.49 13.59
CA PRO A 28 -21.56 27.54 14.55
C PRO A 28 -20.97 27.25 15.94
N GLY A 29 -20.33 28.25 16.53
CA GLY A 29 -19.90 28.27 17.93
C GLY A 29 -20.65 29.34 18.74
N ALA A 30 -20.50 29.28 20.07
CA ALA A 30 -21.16 30.20 20.99
C ALA A 30 -20.83 31.69 20.71
N ASN A 31 -19.56 31.98 20.42
CA ASN A 31 -19.04 33.36 20.23
C ASN A 31 -18.43 33.61 18.84
N GLY A 32 -18.70 32.75 17.86
CA GLY A 32 -18.06 32.82 16.54
C GLY A 32 -18.28 31.54 15.74
N MET A 33 -17.50 31.36 14.68
CA MET A 33 -17.47 30.13 13.90
C MET A 33 -16.30 29.26 14.36
N ARG A 34 -16.52 27.96 14.35
CA ARG A 34 -15.52 26.92 14.57
C ARG A 34 -15.18 26.29 13.23
N MET A 35 -13.92 26.35 12.83
CA MET A 35 -13.43 25.70 11.61
C MET A 35 -12.73 24.41 12.00
N VAL A 36 -13.04 23.32 11.31
CA VAL A 36 -12.44 22.02 11.55
C VAL A 36 -11.85 21.49 10.25
N GLU A 37 -10.58 21.16 10.29
CA GLU A 37 -9.87 20.43 9.24
C GLU A 37 -9.91 18.93 9.58
N VAL A 38 -10.45 18.11 8.70
CA VAL A 38 -10.64 16.67 8.89
C VAL A 38 -9.52 15.91 8.18
N LYS A 39 -8.79 15.08 8.92
CA LYS A 39 -7.70 14.26 8.40
C LYS A 39 -8.00 12.78 8.54
N SER A 40 -7.73 12.02 7.48
CA SER A 40 -7.72 10.56 7.47
C SER A 40 -6.40 10.02 8.06
N THR A 41 -5.95 10.59 9.16
CA THR A 41 -4.76 10.14 9.90
C THR A 41 -5.16 9.85 11.34
N THR A 42 -4.33 9.09 12.05
CA THR A 42 -4.57 8.72 13.46
C THR A 42 -3.89 9.66 14.46
N SER A 43 -3.21 10.68 13.95
CA SER A 43 -2.51 11.71 14.73
C SER A 43 -2.34 12.98 13.90
N ILE A 44 -2.04 14.08 14.59
CA ILE A 44 -1.73 15.37 14.00
C ILE A 44 -0.27 15.39 13.56
N LYS A 45 0.00 16.01 12.41
CA LYS A 45 1.32 16.17 11.81
C LYS A 45 1.55 17.64 11.52
N ASP A 46 2.81 18.06 11.45
CA ASP A 46 3.17 19.48 11.28
C ASP A 46 2.54 20.13 10.04
N TYR A 47 2.48 19.41 8.92
CA TYR A 47 1.83 19.92 7.71
C TYR A 47 0.31 20.09 7.86
N HIS A 48 -0.37 19.38 8.77
CA HIS A 48 -1.78 19.65 9.08
C HIS A 48 -1.96 20.98 9.81
N LEU A 49 -1.00 21.36 10.66
CA LEU A 49 -0.99 22.66 11.32
C LEU A 49 -0.78 23.78 10.30
N MET A 50 0.07 23.56 9.30
CA MET A 50 0.25 24.50 8.18
C MET A 50 -1.05 24.66 7.38
N ASP A 51 -1.75 23.58 7.06
CA ASP A 51 -3.05 23.63 6.37
C ASP A 51 -4.06 24.47 7.18
N ALA A 52 -4.22 24.16 8.47
CA ALA A 52 -5.12 24.89 9.37
C ALA A 52 -4.72 26.37 9.52
N ALA A 53 -3.42 26.68 9.53
CA ALA A 53 -2.92 28.04 9.60
C ALA A 53 -3.29 28.84 8.34
N ILE A 54 -3.05 28.29 7.14
CA ILE A 54 -3.40 28.94 5.87
C ILE A 54 -4.91 29.16 5.79
N GLN A 55 -5.71 28.14 6.10
CA GLN A 55 -7.16 28.26 6.09
C GLN A 55 -7.67 29.30 7.08
N SER A 56 -7.14 29.30 8.31
CA SER A 56 -7.54 30.25 9.33
C SER A 56 -7.17 31.68 8.93
N TRP A 57 -6.02 31.86 8.27
CA TRP A 57 -5.58 33.17 7.80
C TRP A 57 -6.52 33.70 6.72
N VAL A 58 -6.83 32.90 5.69
CA VAL A 58 -7.76 33.30 4.62
C VAL A 58 -9.15 33.62 5.18
N ALA A 59 -9.65 32.82 6.12
CA ALA A 59 -10.93 33.07 6.78
C ALA A 59 -10.94 34.42 7.54
N LYS A 60 -9.86 34.73 8.28
CA LYS A 60 -9.70 36.01 8.98
C LYS A 60 -9.62 37.19 8.00
N GLN A 61 -8.90 37.05 6.89
CA GLN A 61 -8.84 38.08 5.84
C GLN A 61 -10.21 38.33 5.18
N ALA A 62 -11.05 37.29 5.09
CA ALA A 62 -12.44 37.40 4.65
C ALA A 62 -13.39 37.95 5.74
N MET A 63 -12.87 38.41 6.89
CA MET A 63 -13.62 38.94 8.03
C MET A 63 -14.60 37.92 8.66
N LEU A 64 -14.33 36.62 8.53
CA LEU A 64 -15.11 35.60 9.24
C LEU A 64 -14.78 35.64 10.74
N PRO A 65 -15.80 35.65 11.63
CA PRO A 65 -15.60 35.70 13.07
C PRO A 65 -15.19 34.32 13.61
N LEU A 66 -13.99 33.87 13.25
CA LEU A 66 -13.44 32.57 13.65
C LEU A 66 -12.94 32.61 15.09
N ASN A 67 -13.47 31.75 15.95
CA ASN A 67 -13.11 31.71 17.37
C ASN A 67 -12.34 30.45 17.78
N LYS A 68 -12.40 29.40 16.96
CA LYS A 68 -11.76 28.12 17.24
C LYS A 68 -11.40 27.43 15.94
N VAL A 69 -10.18 26.90 15.89
CA VAL A 69 -9.68 26.08 14.80
C VAL A 69 -9.32 24.72 15.36
N GLU A 70 -9.90 23.67 14.80
CA GLU A 70 -9.68 22.31 15.24
C GLU A 70 -9.12 21.46 14.10
N ILE A 71 -8.35 20.44 14.47
CA ILE A 71 -8.06 19.32 13.60
C ILE A 71 -8.85 18.12 14.11
N ALA A 72 -9.72 17.57 13.26
CA ALA A 72 -10.35 16.28 13.47
C ALA A 72 -9.47 15.18 12.87
N TYR A 73 -9.11 14.18 13.65
CA TYR A 73 -8.33 13.02 13.19
C TYR A 73 -8.92 11.73 13.77
N ILE A 74 -8.67 10.61 13.11
CA ILE A 74 -9.37 9.36 13.36
C ILE A 74 -8.85 8.68 14.65
N ASP A 75 -9.77 8.27 15.52
CA ASP A 75 -9.49 7.38 16.63
C ASP A 75 -9.38 5.94 16.10
N ASN A 76 -8.16 5.39 16.06
CA ASN A 76 -7.92 4.03 15.57
C ASN A 76 -8.30 2.92 16.55
N SER A 77 -8.75 3.29 17.76
CA SER A 77 -9.33 2.39 18.75
C SER A 77 -10.86 2.32 18.66
N PHE A 78 -11.48 3.21 17.87
CA PHE A 78 -12.92 3.17 17.61
C PHE A 78 -13.34 1.84 16.99
N ILE A 79 -14.28 1.16 17.63
CA ILE A 79 -14.90 -0.07 17.10
C ILE A 79 -16.30 0.30 16.63
N TYR A 80 -16.59 0.06 15.35
CA TYR A 80 -17.88 0.39 14.78
C TYR A 80 -18.98 -0.53 15.35
N PRO A 81 -19.97 0.02 16.06
CA PRO A 81 -21.05 -0.78 16.64
C PRO A 81 -22.11 -1.20 15.61
N GLY A 82 -22.16 -0.56 14.43
CA GLY A 82 -23.21 -0.76 13.42
C GLY A 82 -24.20 0.40 13.32
N ASP A 83 -25.21 0.23 12.48
CA ASP A 83 -26.37 1.11 12.33
C ASP A 83 -26.07 2.61 12.11
N GLY A 84 -24.95 2.93 11.46
CA GLY A 84 -24.54 4.31 11.16
C GLY A 84 -24.05 5.10 12.38
N MET A 85 -23.79 4.42 13.50
CA MET A 85 -23.31 5.06 14.73
C MET A 85 -21.79 5.27 14.69
N TYR A 86 -21.37 6.47 14.27
CA TYR A 86 -19.96 6.88 14.17
C TYR A 86 -19.51 7.82 15.30
N GLN A 87 -20.31 7.97 16.35
CA GLN A 87 -19.96 8.82 17.49
C GLN A 87 -18.68 8.29 18.16
N GLY A 88 -17.64 9.12 18.19
CA GLY A 88 -16.32 8.74 18.70
C GLY A 88 -15.30 8.35 17.63
N LEU A 89 -15.67 8.31 16.34
CA LEU A 89 -14.71 8.03 15.25
C LEU A 89 -13.59 9.07 15.16
N PHE A 90 -13.88 10.33 15.51
CA PHE A 90 -12.92 11.42 15.45
C PHE A 90 -12.56 11.94 16.83
N HIS A 91 -11.27 12.19 17.05
CA HIS A 91 -10.78 13.13 18.04
C HIS A 91 -10.77 14.54 17.45
N PHE A 92 -11.17 15.53 18.24
CA PHE A 92 -11.12 16.94 17.87
C PHE A 92 -10.09 17.63 18.77
N ALA A 93 -8.99 18.09 18.18
CA ALA A 93 -7.97 18.86 18.90
C ALA A 93 -8.09 20.33 18.53
N ASP A 94 -8.21 21.19 19.53
CA ASP A 94 -8.08 22.64 19.34
C ASP A 94 -6.61 22.98 19.07
N VAL A 95 -6.35 23.54 17.91
CA VAL A 95 -5.00 23.93 17.49
C VAL A 95 -4.85 25.45 17.37
N SER A 96 -5.84 26.23 17.84
CA SER A 96 -5.89 27.68 17.68
C SER A 96 -4.63 28.37 18.21
N GLU A 97 -4.13 27.93 19.37
CA GLU A 97 -2.88 28.46 19.95
C GLU A 97 -1.65 27.97 19.18
N GLN A 98 -1.61 26.70 18.79
CA GLN A 98 -0.46 26.11 18.08
C GLN A 98 -0.24 26.76 16.71
N ILE A 99 -1.31 27.14 16.02
CA ILE A 99 -1.22 27.79 14.72
C ILE A 99 -1.03 29.31 14.83
N ALA A 100 -1.14 29.90 16.02
CA ALA A 100 -1.05 31.34 16.20
C ALA A 100 0.31 31.88 15.73
N ASP A 101 1.40 31.20 16.12
CA ASP A 101 2.76 31.55 15.70
C ASP A 101 2.94 31.39 14.18
N LEU A 102 2.28 30.39 13.59
CA LEU A 102 2.33 30.15 12.13
C LEU A 102 1.57 31.20 11.33
N GLN A 103 0.61 31.93 11.91
CA GLN A 103 -0.19 32.93 11.18
C GLN A 103 0.66 34.04 10.56
N ASP A 104 1.75 34.43 11.24
CA ASP A 104 2.63 35.50 10.78
C ASP A 104 3.50 35.08 9.59
N ASP A 105 3.76 33.78 9.46
CA ASP A 105 4.54 33.20 8.37
C ASP A 105 3.70 32.96 7.09
N VAL A 106 2.38 32.81 7.22
CA VAL A 106 1.46 32.49 6.11
C VAL A 106 1.61 33.45 4.91
N PRO A 107 1.64 34.80 5.08
CA PRO A 107 1.87 35.70 3.96
C PRO A 107 3.20 35.44 3.23
N GLY A 108 4.25 35.08 3.97
CA GLY A 108 5.55 34.69 3.41
C GLY A 108 5.45 33.43 2.55
N TRP A 109 4.76 32.40 3.05
CA TRP A 109 4.52 31.16 2.29
C TRP A 109 3.72 31.41 1.01
N ILE A 110 2.66 32.22 1.08
CA ILE A 110 1.83 32.57 -0.08
C ILE A 110 2.68 33.31 -1.12
N ASN A 111 3.51 34.27 -0.69
CA ASN A 111 4.39 35.01 -1.61
C ASN A 111 5.45 34.11 -2.24
N ALA A 112 6.03 33.17 -1.48
CA ALA A 112 6.97 32.19 -2.02
C ALA A 112 6.30 31.27 -3.07
N ALA A 113 5.06 30.82 -2.81
CA ALA A 113 4.28 30.03 -3.77
C ALA A 113 3.97 30.82 -5.04
N ARG A 114 3.54 32.09 -4.92
CA ARG A 114 3.34 32.99 -6.08
C ARG A 114 4.61 33.22 -6.87
N ALA A 115 5.73 33.46 -6.20
CA ALA A 115 7.04 33.62 -6.85
C ALA A 115 7.41 32.37 -7.66
N SER A 116 7.17 31.18 -7.08
CA SER A 116 7.40 29.89 -7.73
C SER A 116 6.51 29.72 -8.97
N LEU A 117 5.22 30.07 -8.88
CA LEU A 117 4.29 30.03 -10.01
C LEU A 117 4.62 31.03 -11.13
N SER A 118 5.16 32.20 -10.77
CA SER A 118 5.60 33.20 -11.74
C SER A 118 6.99 32.94 -12.33
N GLY A 119 7.75 32.03 -11.72
CA GLY A 119 9.12 31.69 -12.08
C GLY A 119 9.21 30.62 -13.17
N GLY A 120 10.44 30.35 -13.59
CA GLY A 120 10.76 29.17 -14.42
C GLY A 120 10.96 27.91 -13.57
N GLU A 121 11.28 26.81 -14.25
CA GLU A 121 11.63 25.55 -13.59
C GLU A 121 12.79 25.75 -12.59
N PRO A 122 12.69 25.22 -11.35
CA PRO A 122 13.74 25.40 -10.36
C PRO A 122 15.04 24.71 -10.78
N CYS A 123 16.16 25.42 -10.67
CA CYS A 123 17.49 24.88 -10.97
C CYS A 123 18.04 24.07 -9.78
N VAL A 124 17.41 22.94 -9.46
CA VAL A 124 17.79 22.04 -8.36
C VAL A 124 17.73 20.59 -8.84
N ALA A 125 18.75 19.78 -8.52
CA ALA A 125 18.76 18.36 -8.84
C ALA A 125 17.71 17.61 -8.00
N THR A 126 17.18 16.51 -8.53
CA THR A 126 16.28 15.62 -7.78
C THR A 126 17.00 15.04 -6.54
N GLY A 127 16.22 14.75 -5.50
CA GLY A 127 16.78 14.32 -4.22
C GLY A 127 15.71 14.02 -3.16
N PRO A 128 16.09 13.96 -1.87
CA PRO A 128 15.16 13.65 -0.78
C PRO A 128 13.91 14.55 -0.75
N GLN A 129 14.04 15.81 -1.18
CA GLN A 129 12.93 16.77 -1.28
C GLN A 129 11.83 16.31 -2.24
N CYS A 130 12.11 15.40 -3.18
CA CYS A 130 11.11 14.85 -4.10
C CYS A 130 10.26 13.75 -3.46
N HIS A 131 10.56 13.31 -2.24
CA HIS A 131 9.87 12.22 -1.55
C HIS A 131 9.31 12.60 -0.19
N THR A 132 9.68 13.77 0.35
CA THR A 132 9.33 14.20 1.70
C THR A 132 8.57 15.52 1.67
N PRO A 133 7.42 15.66 2.37
CA PRO A 133 6.71 14.60 3.12
C PRO A 133 5.94 13.62 2.22
N PHE A 134 5.77 13.96 0.94
CA PHE A 134 5.07 13.15 -0.05
C PHE A 134 5.89 13.01 -1.33
N LYS A 135 5.58 11.98 -2.13
CA LYS A 135 6.18 11.81 -3.46
C LYS A 135 5.75 12.96 -4.38
N CYS A 136 6.72 13.65 -4.97
CA CYS A 136 6.49 14.69 -5.95
C CYS A 136 5.81 14.10 -7.20
N PRO A 137 4.67 14.65 -7.65
CA PRO A 137 3.97 14.16 -8.83
C PRO A 137 4.77 14.39 -10.13
N PHE A 138 5.73 15.32 -10.12
CA PHE A 138 6.61 15.61 -11.25
C PHE A 138 7.93 14.85 -11.22
N LEU A 139 8.15 13.93 -10.27
CA LEU A 139 9.42 13.22 -10.17
C LEU A 139 9.78 12.49 -11.47
N SER A 140 8.82 11.87 -12.15
CA SER A 140 9.03 11.22 -13.44
C SER A 140 9.35 12.20 -14.58
N PHE A 141 9.01 13.48 -14.44
CA PHE A 141 9.40 14.51 -15.41
C PHE A 141 10.83 15.01 -15.13
N CYS A 142 11.16 15.29 -13.86
CA CYS A 142 12.46 15.81 -13.46
C CYS A 142 13.58 14.75 -13.48
N SER A 143 13.21 13.48 -13.32
CA SER A 143 14.08 12.33 -13.40
C SER A 143 13.33 11.25 -14.17
N PRO A 144 13.17 11.40 -15.50
CA PRO A 144 12.55 10.38 -16.31
C PRO A 144 13.27 9.07 -16.06
N SER A 145 12.49 8.04 -15.73
CA SER A 145 13.00 6.67 -15.76
C SER A 145 13.61 6.51 -17.14
N VAL A 146 14.93 6.35 -17.19
CA VAL A 146 15.60 6.00 -18.43
C VAL A 146 15.09 4.60 -18.74
N GLU A 147 14.01 4.52 -19.53
CA GLU A 147 13.50 3.28 -20.12
C GLU A 147 14.54 2.86 -21.17
N SER A 148 15.66 2.38 -20.67
CA SER A 148 16.85 1.81 -21.33
C SER A 148 18.06 2.18 -20.48
N ASP A 149 18.32 1.44 -19.42
CA ASP A 149 19.65 1.51 -18.82
C ASP A 149 20.17 0.09 -18.63
N ASP A 150 21.09 -0.29 -19.52
CA ASP A 150 22.09 -1.34 -19.30
C ASP A 150 22.88 -1.10 -17.99
N GLY A 151 22.68 0.04 -17.32
CA GLY A 151 23.26 0.42 -16.06
C GLY A 151 22.60 -0.18 -14.81
N PHE A 152 23.45 -0.46 -13.81
CA PHE A 152 23.04 -0.94 -12.48
C PHE A 152 23.34 0.12 -11.43
N PRO A 153 22.43 1.05 -11.11
CA PRO A 153 22.73 2.13 -10.18
C PRO A 153 22.97 1.59 -8.75
N PRO A 154 23.87 2.17 -7.93
CA PRO A 154 24.13 1.69 -6.57
C PRO A 154 22.89 1.57 -5.67
N GLU A 155 21.80 2.28 -5.98
CA GLU A 155 20.53 2.26 -5.27
C GLU A 155 19.77 0.93 -5.38
N ILE A 156 20.16 0.03 -6.30
CA ILE A 156 19.61 -1.33 -6.34
C ILE A 156 20.08 -2.19 -5.17
N LEU A 157 21.06 -1.74 -4.38
CA LEU A 157 21.53 -2.50 -3.21
C LEU A 157 20.43 -2.56 -2.14
N PRO A 158 19.91 -3.75 -1.80
CA PRO A 158 18.82 -3.88 -0.84
C PRO A 158 19.23 -3.37 0.54
N TYR A 159 18.41 -2.52 1.14
CA TYR A 159 18.71 -1.86 2.43
C TYR A 159 20.07 -1.11 2.44
N GLY A 160 20.54 -0.68 1.26
CA GLY A 160 21.87 -0.12 1.04
C GLY A 160 21.94 1.41 1.00
N ALA A 161 20.87 2.14 1.32
CA ALA A 161 20.76 3.59 1.04
C ALA A 161 21.98 4.43 1.48
N ALA A 162 22.52 4.18 2.67
CA ALA A 162 23.71 4.87 3.16
C ALA A 162 24.98 4.53 2.34
N LEU A 163 25.14 3.26 1.97
CA LEU A 163 26.25 2.81 1.12
C LEU A 163 26.11 3.35 -0.30
N SER A 164 24.92 3.29 -0.90
CA SER A 164 24.64 3.85 -2.23
C SER A 164 24.98 5.35 -2.27
N ALA A 165 24.55 6.12 -1.27
CA ALA A 165 24.89 7.54 -1.16
C ALA A 165 26.40 7.79 -1.02
N LYS A 166 27.13 6.93 -0.31
CA LYS A 166 28.59 6.99 -0.20
C LYS A 166 29.27 6.69 -1.55
N LEU A 167 28.86 5.63 -2.24
CA LEU A 167 29.39 5.24 -3.55
C LEU A 167 29.17 6.35 -4.59
N ARG A 168 27.99 7.00 -4.58
CA ARG A 168 27.71 8.17 -5.44
C ARG A 168 28.67 9.33 -5.18
N LYS A 169 28.93 9.66 -3.91
CA LYS A 169 29.89 10.73 -3.53
C LYS A 169 31.31 10.44 -3.99
N GLU A 170 31.66 9.16 -4.12
CA GLU A 170 32.96 8.70 -4.60
C GLU A 170 33.03 8.59 -6.14
N GLY A 171 31.93 8.88 -6.84
CA GLY A 171 31.87 8.94 -8.30
C GLY A 171 31.35 7.67 -8.98
N TYR A 172 30.90 6.66 -8.22
CA TYR A 172 30.33 5.45 -8.81
C TYR A 172 28.88 5.69 -9.23
N ASN A 173 28.64 5.59 -10.54
CA ASN A 173 27.30 5.69 -11.12
C ASN A 173 26.71 4.33 -11.50
N ASP A 174 27.57 3.32 -11.66
CA ASP A 174 27.20 1.94 -11.95
C ASP A 174 27.85 0.99 -10.93
N LEU A 175 27.07 0.05 -10.42
CA LEU A 175 27.44 -0.94 -9.42
C LEU A 175 28.51 -1.88 -9.96
N ARG A 176 28.54 -2.17 -11.26
CA ARG A 176 29.53 -3.06 -11.90
C ARG A 176 30.96 -2.50 -11.80
N ASP A 177 31.08 -1.17 -11.72
CA ASP A 177 32.34 -0.44 -11.57
C ASP A 177 32.82 -0.38 -10.11
N VAL A 178 31.95 -0.71 -9.15
CA VAL A 178 32.29 -0.70 -7.72
C VAL A 178 33.24 -1.87 -7.41
N PRO A 179 34.37 -1.61 -6.72
CA PRO A 179 35.26 -2.68 -6.26
C PRO A 179 34.59 -3.60 -5.23
N ALA A 180 34.87 -4.91 -5.30
CA ALA A 180 34.19 -5.92 -4.49
C ALA A 180 34.39 -5.74 -2.97
N ASP A 181 35.56 -5.23 -2.56
CA ASP A 181 35.93 -4.96 -1.15
C ASP A 181 35.11 -3.81 -0.52
N ARG A 182 34.29 -3.11 -1.32
CA ARG A 182 33.34 -2.11 -0.84
C ARG A 182 32.01 -2.69 -0.38
N LEU A 183 31.79 -3.99 -0.60
CA LEU A 183 30.54 -4.68 -0.35
C LEU A 183 30.74 -5.75 0.73
N ASP A 184 30.47 -5.40 1.99
CA ASP A 184 30.68 -6.31 3.14
C ASP A 184 29.56 -7.35 3.30
N ASN A 185 28.36 -7.05 2.80
CA ASN A 185 27.19 -7.91 2.93
C ASN A 185 27.13 -8.93 1.79
N LEU A 186 26.97 -10.22 2.13
CA LEU A 186 26.82 -11.32 1.16
C LEU A 186 25.72 -11.06 0.11
N ARG A 187 24.60 -10.44 0.50
CA ARG A 187 23.52 -10.08 -0.41
C ARG A 187 23.93 -8.96 -1.38
N HIS A 188 24.69 -7.98 -0.91
CA HIS A 188 25.23 -6.93 -1.79
C HIS A 188 26.25 -7.51 -2.76
N GLN A 189 27.09 -8.45 -2.30
CA GLN A 189 28.03 -9.16 -3.15
C GLN A 189 27.33 -10.02 -4.21
N LEU A 190 26.22 -10.69 -3.86
CA LEU A 190 25.38 -11.42 -4.81
C LEU A 190 24.81 -10.49 -5.89
N VAL A 191 24.16 -9.40 -5.46
CA VAL A 191 23.59 -8.39 -6.37
C VAL A 191 24.67 -7.86 -7.31
N TRP A 192 25.81 -7.46 -6.76
CA TRP A 192 26.94 -6.97 -7.54
C TRP A 192 27.50 -8.00 -8.52
N ARG A 193 27.77 -9.24 -8.07
CA ARG A 193 28.43 -10.25 -8.92
C ARG A 193 27.53 -10.65 -10.09
N VAL A 194 26.23 -10.85 -9.84
CA VAL A 194 25.25 -11.21 -10.86
C VAL A 194 24.99 -10.04 -11.81
N SER A 195 24.89 -8.81 -11.30
CA SER A 195 24.81 -7.61 -12.15
C SER A 195 26.05 -7.43 -13.03
N LYS A 196 27.23 -7.83 -12.54
CA LYS A 196 28.50 -7.73 -13.27
C LYS A 196 28.69 -8.86 -14.29
N SER A 197 28.29 -10.09 -13.96
CA SER A 197 28.39 -11.24 -14.87
C SER A 197 27.29 -11.26 -15.93
N GLY A 198 26.13 -10.68 -15.62
CA GLY A 198 24.91 -10.79 -16.45
C GLY A 198 24.27 -12.18 -16.42
N GLN A 199 24.78 -13.10 -15.60
CA GLN A 199 24.29 -14.48 -15.49
C GLN A 199 23.52 -14.67 -14.19
N SER A 200 22.31 -15.23 -14.28
CA SER A 200 21.52 -15.58 -13.10
C SER A 200 22.18 -16.70 -12.30
N GLU A 201 21.99 -16.65 -10.99
CA GLU A 201 22.40 -17.70 -10.07
C GLU A 201 21.13 -18.35 -9.47
N LEU A 202 21.06 -19.67 -9.56
CA LEU A 202 20.06 -20.51 -8.88
C LEU A 202 20.81 -21.63 -8.16
N ASP A 203 20.69 -21.69 -6.85
CA ASP A 203 21.25 -22.77 -6.03
C ASP A 203 20.31 -23.99 -6.06
N PRO A 204 20.80 -25.20 -6.39
CA PRO A 204 20.01 -26.43 -6.39
C PRO A 204 19.35 -26.78 -5.05
N GLU A 205 19.80 -26.21 -3.93
CA GLU A 205 19.10 -26.32 -2.63
C GLU A 205 17.65 -25.82 -2.71
N ALA A 206 17.34 -24.82 -3.55
CA ALA A 206 15.97 -24.35 -3.76
C ALA A 206 15.05 -25.49 -4.24
N GLY A 207 15.50 -26.25 -5.25
CA GLY A 207 14.78 -27.41 -5.76
C GLY A 207 14.62 -28.48 -4.71
N ARG A 208 15.70 -28.81 -3.98
CA ARG A 208 15.68 -29.85 -2.94
C ARG A 208 14.70 -29.53 -1.81
N LEU A 209 14.63 -28.28 -1.38
CA LEU A 209 13.69 -27.82 -0.36
C LEU A 209 12.24 -27.97 -0.82
N LEU A 210 11.94 -27.62 -2.08
CA LEU A 210 10.59 -27.73 -2.63
C LEU A 210 10.20 -29.19 -2.89
N ALA A 211 11.08 -29.99 -3.50
CA ALA A 211 10.86 -31.39 -3.82
C ALA A 211 10.60 -32.26 -2.56
N ALA A 212 11.14 -31.85 -1.41
CA ALA A 212 10.88 -32.51 -0.12
C ALA A 212 9.44 -32.31 0.38
N LEU A 213 8.70 -31.33 -0.14
CA LEU A 213 7.33 -31.02 0.28
C LEU A 213 6.30 -31.83 -0.51
N PRO A 214 5.39 -32.56 0.15
CA PRO A 214 4.48 -33.50 -0.50
C PRO A 214 3.35 -32.81 -1.24
N TYR A 215 2.73 -33.54 -2.17
CA TYR A 215 1.44 -33.19 -2.75
C TYR A 215 0.28 -33.68 -1.87
N PRO A 216 -0.93 -33.06 -1.92
CA PRO A 216 -1.26 -31.87 -2.72
C PRO A 216 -0.59 -30.60 -2.18
N ARG A 217 -0.23 -29.69 -3.09
CA ARG A 217 0.34 -28.37 -2.79
C ARG A 217 -0.69 -27.30 -3.11
N TYR A 218 -0.81 -26.30 -2.25
CA TYR A 218 -1.75 -25.20 -2.41
C TYR A 218 -0.95 -23.91 -2.58
N TYR A 219 -1.25 -23.07 -3.56
CA TYR A 219 -0.59 -21.79 -3.77
C TYR A 219 -1.62 -20.69 -3.57
N LEU A 220 -1.46 -19.92 -2.49
CA LEU A 220 -2.50 -19.10 -1.89
C LEU A 220 -2.09 -17.64 -1.82
N ASP A 221 -3.00 -16.76 -2.24
CA ASP A 221 -2.85 -15.30 -2.17
C ASP A 221 -4.18 -14.65 -1.73
N PHE A 222 -4.09 -13.53 -0.99
CA PHE A 222 -5.23 -12.80 -0.44
C PHE A 222 -5.22 -11.33 -0.83
N GLU A 223 -6.40 -10.77 -1.05
CA GLU A 223 -6.62 -9.33 -1.09
C GLU A 223 -7.49 -8.86 0.07
N THR A 224 -7.08 -7.73 0.65
CA THR A 224 -7.70 -7.12 1.82
C THR A 224 -8.03 -5.66 1.56
N ILE A 225 -9.01 -5.14 2.28
CA ILE A 225 -9.35 -3.71 2.27
C ILE A 225 -9.17 -3.10 3.65
N SER A 226 -8.61 -1.89 3.68
CA SER A 226 -8.39 -1.12 4.91
C SER A 226 -9.08 0.24 4.85
N LEU A 227 -10.30 0.30 5.39
CA LEU A 227 -11.13 1.51 5.32
C LEU A 227 -10.81 2.46 6.48
N ALA A 228 -10.66 3.76 6.18
CA ALA A 228 -10.56 4.79 7.20
C ALA A 228 -11.86 4.91 8.01
N VAL A 229 -13.01 4.76 7.35
CA VAL A 229 -14.32 4.70 7.98
C VAL A 229 -14.81 3.24 7.94
N PRO A 230 -14.83 2.52 9.07
CA PRO A 230 -15.29 1.14 9.12
C PRO A 230 -16.78 1.02 8.77
N VAL A 231 -17.15 0.01 7.99
CA VAL A 231 -18.55 -0.19 7.54
C VAL A 231 -19.19 -1.47 8.05
N TRP A 232 -18.40 -2.36 8.66
CA TRP A 232 -18.88 -3.63 9.20
C TRP A 232 -18.77 -3.64 10.73
N THR A 233 -19.81 -4.13 11.41
CA THR A 233 -19.85 -4.18 12.87
C THR A 233 -18.63 -4.92 13.43
N GLY A 234 -18.03 -4.35 14.48
CA GLY A 234 -16.85 -4.91 15.13
C GLY A 234 -15.52 -4.62 14.41
N THR A 235 -15.54 -3.89 13.28
CA THR A 235 -14.32 -3.42 12.62
C THR A 235 -13.90 -2.03 13.11
N ARG A 236 -12.62 -1.69 12.92
CA ARG A 236 -12.03 -0.40 13.32
C ARG A 236 -11.33 0.27 12.15
N PRO A 237 -11.05 1.58 12.20
CA PRO A 237 -10.33 2.28 11.16
C PRO A 237 -9.00 1.60 10.80
N TYR A 238 -8.74 1.47 9.51
CA TYR A 238 -7.55 0.86 8.91
C TYR A 238 -7.32 -0.61 9.28
N MET A 239 -8.32 -1.28 9.87
CA MET A 239 -8.30 -2.72 10.01
C MET A 239 -8.27 -3.38 8.63
N GLN A 240 -7.38 -4.35 8.45
CA GLN A 240 -7.36 -5.16 7.23
C GLN A 240 -8.53 -6.15 7.27
N VAL A 241 -9.38 -6.08 6.24
CA VAL A 241 -10.52 -6.99 6.08
C VAL A 241 -10.32 -7.79 4.79
N PRO A 242 -10.12 -9.12 4.86
CA PRO A 242 -9.97 -9.95 3.67
C PRO A 242 -11.29 -10.04 2.91
N PHE A 243 -11.22 -9.82 1.60
CA PHE A 243 -12.40 -9.84 0.71
C PHE A 243 -12.26 -10.79 -0.48
N GLN A 244 -11.05 -11.25 -0.79
CA GLN A 244 -10.78 -12.14 -1.91
C GLN A 244 -9.59 -13.05 -1.63
N TRP A 245 -9.69 -14.31 -2.06
CA TRP A 245 -8.56 -15.23 -2.11
C TRP A 245 -8.54 -15.99 -3.43
N SER A 246 -7.35 -16.40 -3.86
CA SER A 246 -7.14 -17.30 -4.99
C SER A 246 -6.28 -18.48 -4.55
N CYS A 247 -6.53 -19.67 -5.11
CA CYS A 247 -5.80 -20.87 -4.77
C CYS A 247 -5.60 -21.78 -5.98
N HIS A 248 -4.35 -21.94 -6.42
CA HIS A 248 -3.98 -23.05 -7.29
C HIS A 248 -3.71 -24.29 -6.45
N ILE A 249 -4.34 -25.41 -6.80
CA ILE A 249 -4.23 -26.69 -6.09
C ILE A 249 -3.56 -27.69 -7.03
N GLU A 250 -2.37 -28.12 -6.66
CA GLU A 250 -1.57 -29.05 -7.44
C GLU A 250 -1.57 -30.43 -6.75
N THR A 251 -2.19 -31.43 -7.35
CA THR A 251 -2.33 -32.77 -6.76
C THR A 251 -1.19 -33.72 -7.14
N ALA A 252 -0.52 -33.42 -8.24
CA ALA A 252 0.75 -33.97 -8.69
C ALA A 252 1.39 -32.92 -9.59
N LYS A 253 2.71 -32.97 -9.82
CA LYS A 253 3.41 -31.99 -10.65
C LYS A 253 2.71 -31.75 -11.99
N GLY A 254 2.27 -30.52 -12.25
CA GLY A 254 1.55 -30.11 -13.45
C GLY A 254 0.05 -30.51 -13.51
N VAL A 255 -0.46 -31.25 -12.53
CA VAL A 255 -1.89 -31.61 -12.41
C VAL A 255 -2.57 -30.64 -11.44
N MET A 256 -3.13 -29.57 -12.02
CA MET A 256 -3.66 -28.44 -11.26
C MET A 256 -5.16 -28.23 -11.46
N THR A 257 -5.79 -27.77 -10.39
CA THR A 257 -7.11 -27.14 -10.40
C THR A 257 -7.02 -25.77 -9.74
N HIS A 258 -8.02 -24.92 -9.99
CA HIS A 258 -8.09 -23.59 -9.42
C HIS A 258 -9.36 -23.45 -8.57
N SER A 259 -9.26 -22.68 -7.49
CA SER A 259 -10.38 -22.30 -6.65
C SER A 259 -10.21 -20.85 -6.21
N GLU A 260 -11.31 -20.15 -5.99
CA GLU A 260 -11.30 -18.73 -5.67
C GLU A 260 -12.52 -18.32 -4.86
N PHE A 261 -12.40 -17.17 -4.20
CA PHE A 261 -13.50 -16.46 -3.54
C PHE A 261 -13.34 -14.96 -3.78
N LEU A 262 -14.45 -14.30 -4.07
CA LEU A 262 -14.53 -12.84 -4.12
C LEU A 262 -15.85 -12.39 -3.51
N ALA A 263 -15.76 -11.53 -2.49
CA ALA A 263 -16.92 -10.95 -1.84
C ALA A 263 -17.77 -10.12 -2.82
N ASP A 264 -19.08 -10.08 -2.59
CA ASP A 264 -20.03 -9.41 -3.47
C ASP A 264 -20.14 -7.88 -3.24
N GLY A 265 -19.51 -7.39 -2.17
CA GLY A 265 -19.51 -6.00 -1.73
C GLY A 265 -20.75 -5.57 -0.96
N ARG A 266 -21.63 -6.48 -0.52
CA ARG A 266 -22.91 -6.16 0.14
C ARG A 266 -22.97 -6.46 1.63
N GLY A 267 -22.04 -7.25 2.14
CA GLY A 267 -21.99 -7.66 3.54
C GLY A 267 -20.56 -7.75 4.05
N ASP A 268 -20.42 -8.16 5.31
CA ASP A 268 -19.13 -8.46 5.90
C ASP A 268 -18.54 -9.72 5.25
N PRO A 269 -17.39 -9.63 4.56
CA PRO A 269 -16.86 -10.75 3.82
C PRO A 269 -16.19 -11.80 4.72
N ARG A 270 -15.83 -11.47 5.97
CA ARG A 270 -14.85 -12.21 6.76
C ARG A 270 -15.25 -13.66 7.04
N GLN A 271 -16.52 -13.90 7.35
CA GLN A 271 -17.00 -15.25 7.65
C GLN A 271 -16.99 -16.13 6.39
N ASN A 272 -17.64 -15.68 5.31
CA ASN A 272 -17.70 -16.44 4.05
C ASN A 272 -16.31 -16.63 3.45
N PHE A 273 -15.43 -15.64 3.59
CA PHE A 273 -14.02 -15.74 3.21
C PHE A 273 -13.35 -16.90 3.96
N ALA A 274 -13.46 -16.94 5.29
CA ALA A 274 -12.79 -17.93 6.12
C ALA A 274 -13.33 -19.35 5.88
N GLU A 275 -14.66 -19.51 5.80
CA GLU A 275 -15.30 -20.80 5.54
C GLU A 275 -14.89 -21.36 4.18
N SER A 276 -15.02 -20.55 3.13
CA SER A 276 -14.65 -20.98 1.76
C SER A 276 -13.17 -21.29 1.61
N LEU A 277 -12.30 -20.55 2.31
CA LEU A 277 -10.86 -20.79 2.31
C LEU A 277 -10.53 -22.16 2.89
N ILE A 278 -11.05 -22.47 4.08
CA ILE A 278 -10.78 -23.74 4.79
C ILE A 278 -11.28 -24.92 3.96
N ASP A 279 -12.44 -24.78 3.33
CA ASP A 279 -13.00 -25.81 2.44
C ASP A 279 -12.09 -26.07 1.23
N ALA A 280 -11.50 -25.01 0.64
CA ALA A 280 -10.63 -25.14 -0.53
C ALA A 280 -9.25 -25.75 -0.21
N ILE A 281 -8.62 -25.36 0.90
CA ILE A 281 -7.26 -25.79 1.25
C ILE A 281 -7.20 -27.14 1.99
N GLY A 282 -8.35 -27.69 2.37
CA GLY A 282 -8.47 -28.96 3.06
C GLY A 282 -7.61 -29.06 4.33
N THR A 283 -7.16 -30.27 4.67
CA THR A 283 -6.50 -30.57 5.95
C THR A 283 -5.07 -31.11 5.82
N ASN A 284 -4.56 -31.31 4.60
CA ASN A 284 -3.26 -31.93 4.36
C ASN A 284 -2.46 -31.12 3.33
N GLY A 285 -1.14 -31.31 3.31
CA GLY A 285 -0.26 -30.69 2.31
C GLY A 285 0.15 -29.25 2.63
N PRO A 286 1.29 -28.78 2.06
CA PRO A 286 1.80 -27.44 2.30
C PRO A 286 0.97 -26.37 1.57
N ILE A 287 0.88 -25.19 2.18
CA ILE A 287 0.26 -24.01 1.58
C ILE A 287 1.36 -22.99 1.26
N PHE A 288 1.76 -22.89 0.01
CA PHE A 288 2.69 -21.88 -0.45
C PHE A 288 2.03 -20.50 -0.49
N ALA A 289 2.70 -19.52 0.09
CA ALA A 289 2.41 -18.10 -0.06
C ALA A 289 3.74 -17.37 -0.38
N TYR A 290 3.64 -16.14 -0.87
CA TYR A 290 4.81 -15.32 -1.17
C TYR A 290 4.80 -14.07 -0.28
N ASN A 291 5.73 -13.99 0.68
CA ASN A 291 5.65 -13.04 1.81
C ASN A 291 4.58 -13.43 2.84
N ALA A 292 4.63 -14.71 3.22
CA ALA A 292 3.65 -15.40 4.04
C ALA A 292 3.34 -14.83 5.45
N PRO A 293 4.15 -13.93 6.07
CA PRO A 293 3.71 -13.24 7.29
C PRO A 293 2.40 -12.47 7.14
N PHE A 294 2.09 -11.96 5.94
CA PHE A 294 0.83 -11.26 5.69
C PHE A 294 -0.36 -12.21 5.82
N GLU A 295 -0.38 -13.29 5.05
CA GLU A 295 -1.46 -14.30 5.04
C GLU A 295 -1.66 -14.90 6.43
N ARG A 296 -0.57 -15.24 7.12
CA ARG A 296 -0.61 -15.73 8.51
C ARG A 296 -1.33 -14.77 9.44
N SER A 297 -0.96 -13.49 9.39
CA SER A 297 -1.56 -12.49 10.26
C SER A 297 -3.06 -12.32 9.99
N ARG A 298 -3.49 -12.34 8.72
CA ARG A 298 -4.90 -12.25 8.35
C ARG A 298 -5.68 -13.50 8.81
N MET A 299 -5.12 -14.69 8.64
CA MET A 299 -5.76 -15.93 9.11
C MET A 299 -5.84 -16.00 10.64
N GLN A 300 -4.81 -15.53 11.36
CA GLN A 300 -4.84 -15.49 12.81
C GLN A 300 -5.91 -14.50 13.32
N GLU A 301 -6.03 -13.33 12.70
CA GLU A 301 -7.07 -12.35 13.03
C GLU A 301 -8.48 -12.93 12.79
N LEU A 302 -8.67 -13.72 11.73
CA LEU A 302 -9.92 -14.45 11.48
C LEU A 302 -10.17 -15.55 12.53
N ALA A 303 -9.14 -16.27 12.95
CA ALA A 303 -9.22 -17.30 13.98
C ALA A 303 -9.67 -16.70 15.32
N ASP A 304 -9.05 -15.59 15.71
CA ASP A 304 -9.39 -14.86 16.94
C ASP A 304 -10.83 -14.33 16.90
N HIS A 305 -11.32 -13.93 15.72
CA HIS A 305 -12.65 -13.37 15.54
C HIS A 305 -13.76 -14.43 15.44
N PHE A 306 -13.46 -15.60 14.86
CA PHE A 306 -14.42 -16.70 14.66
C PHE A 306 -13.96 -17.97 15.39
N PRO A 307 -14.31 -18.12 16.69
CA PRO A 307 -13.87 -19.27 17.50
C PRO A 307 -14.23 -20.64 16.93
N ILE A 308 -15.31 -20.75 16.13
CA ILE A 308 -15.72 -22.00 15.49
C ILE A 308 -14.71 -22.42 14.39
N LEU A 309 -14.07 -21.46 13.72
CA LEU A 309 -13.12 -21.68 12.63
C LEU A 309 -11.65 -21.65 13.11
N SER A 310 -11.39 -21.15 14.33
CA SER A 310 -10.04 -20.95 14.88
C SER A 310 -9.15 -22.16 14.69
N ARG A 311 -9.58 -23.36 15.11
CA ARG A 311 -8.74 -24.55 15.03
C ARG A 311 -8.32 -24.88 13.59
N ALA A 312 -9.25 -24.81 12.65
CA ALA A 312 -8.97 -25.12 11.25
C ALA A 312 -8.07 -24.06 10.58
N LEU A 313 -8.23 -22.78 10.96
CA LEU A 313 -7.35 -21.70 10.51
C LEU A 313 -5.94 -21.82 11.08
N GLU A 314 -5.80 -22.13 12.37
CA GLU A 314 -4.53 -22.38 13.03
C GLU A 314 -3.80 -23.58 12.42
N ASP A 315 -4.50 -24.70 12.23
CA ASP A 315 -3.96 -25.89 11.55
C ASP A 315 -3.53 -25.58 10.11
N ALA A 316 -4.21 -24.64 9.42
CA ALA A 316 -3.80 -24.18 8.10
C ALA A 316 -2.57 -23.25 8.15
N ILE A 317 -2.50 -22.33 9.12
CA ILE A 317 -1.35 -21.43 9.35
C ILE A 317 -0.06 -22.24 9.52
N ASP A 318 -0.12 -23.34 10.28
CA ASP A 318 1.02 -24.23 10.53
C ASP A 318 1.54 -24.93 9.25
N ARG A 319 0.69 -25.07 8.22
CA ARG A 319 1.05 -25.67 6.93
C ARG A 319 1.62 -24.67 5.93
N ILE A 320 1.62 -23.37 6.23
CA ILE A 320 2.06 -22.38 5.25
C ILE A 320 3.58 -22.46 5.06
N VAL A 321 4.04 -22.41 3.81
CA VAL A 321 5.45 -22.33 3.42
C VAL A 321 5.67 -21.03 2.66
N ASP A 322 6.65 -20.22 3.07
CA ASP A 322 6.95 -18.96 2.40
C ASP A 322 7.97 -19.15 1.28
N LEU A 323 7.60 -18.82 0.04
CA LEU A 323 8.49 -18.88 -1.11
C LEU A 323 9.50 -17.73 -1.15
N LEU A 324 9.20 -16.58 -0.51
CA LEU A 324 10.05 -15.40 -0.57
C LEU A 324 11.44 -15.63 0.07
N PRO A 325 11.57 -16.25 1.26
CA PRO A 325 12.86 -16.63 1.82
C PRO A 325 13.66 -17.55 0.90
N ILE A 326 13.02 -18.56 0.29
CA ILE A 326 13.67 -19.50 -0.63
C ILE A 326 14.21 -18.75 -1.84
N ALA A 327 13.38 -17.94 -2.51
CA ALA A 327 13.82 -17.11 -3.63
C ALA A 327 14.95 -16.15 -3.22
N ARG A 328 14.86 -15.53 -2.05
CA ARG A 328 15.85 -14.57 -1.54
C ARG A 328 17.22 -15.18 -1.27
N GLU A 329 17.25 -16.43 -0.81
CA GLU A 329 18.48 -17.10 -0.44
C GLU A 329 19.14 -17.82 -1.62
N TYR A 330 18.34 -18.37 -2.54
CA TYR A 330 18.83 -19.29 -3.54
C TYR A 330 18.67 -18.84 -4.99
N TYR A 331 17.99 -17.72 -5.28
CA TYR A 331 17.82 -17.24 -6.64
C TYR A 331 18.10 -15.74 -6.79
N TYR A 332 18.86 -15.39 -7.83
CA TYR A 332 18.97 -14.00 -8.25
C TYR A 332 19.26 -13.86 -9.75
N HIS A 333 18.57 -12.92 -10.39
CA HIS A 333 18.70 -12.59 -11.81
C HIS A 333 18.99 -11.08 -11.97
N PRO A 334 19.84 -10.64 -12.93
CA PRO A 334 20.18 -9.22 -13.08
C PRO A 334 18.97 -8.29 -13.19
N ALA A 335 17.94 -8.71 -13.92
CA ALA A 335 16.70 -7.95 -14.10
C ALA A 335 15.86 -7.76 -12.81
N MET A 336 16.16 -8.48 -11.73
CA MET A 336 15.50 -8.29 -10.43
C MET A 336 15.90 -6.97 -9.74
N ARG A 337 17.03 -6.37 -10.14
CA ARG A 337 17.51 -5.05 -9.67
C ARG A 337 17.41 -4.89 -8.13
N GLY A 338 17.85 -5.92 -7.41
CA GLY A 338 17.90 -5.96 -5.94
C GLY A 338 16.56 -6.19 -5.22
N SER A 339 15.48 -6.44 -5.96
CA SER A 339 14.18 -6.78 -5.40
C SER A 339 13.89 -8.28 -5.53
N TRP A 340 13.35 -8.87 -4.47
CA TRP A 340 12.80 -10.23 -4.49
C TRP A 340 11.28 -10.21 -4.36
N SER A 341 10.60 -9.10 -4.67
CA SER A 341 9.15 -9.15 -4.80
C SER A 341 8.75 -10.11 -5.93
N ILE A 342 7.56 -10.71 -5.85
CA ILE A 342 7.06 -11.61 -6.89
C ILE A 342 7.07 -10.93 -8.28
N LYS A 343 6.76 -9.63 -8.32
CA LYS A 343 6.78 -8.79 -9.54
C LYS A 343 8.17 -8.55 -10.12
N ALA A 344 9.23 -8.69 -9.31
CA ALA A 344 10.61 -8.62 -9.78
C ALA A 344 11.15 -9.99 -10.20
N VAL A 345 10.73 -11.06 -9.51
CA VAL A 345 11.16 -12.44 -9.78
C VAL A 345 10.44 -13.01 -11.00
N LEU A 346 9.12 -12.92 -11.07
CA LEU A 346 8.29 -13.59 -12.07
C LEU A 346 8.72 -13.28 -13.51
N PRO A 347 8.97 -12.02 -13.93
CA PRO A 347 9.34 -11.73 -15.31
C PRO A 347 10.67 -12.36 -15.74
N THR A 348 11.53 -12.74 -14.79
CA THR A 348 12.80 -13.41 -15.06
C THR A 348 12.68 -14.91 -15.29
N ILE A 349 11.54 -15.49 -14.93
CA ILE A 349 11.23 -16.92 -15.02
C ILE A 349 10.14 -17.20 -16.07
N ALA A 350 9.08 -16.40 -16.06
CA ALA A 350 7.91 -16.52 -16.93
C ALA A 350 7.48 -15.12 -17.41
N PRO A 351 8.20 -14.52 -18.38
CA PRO A 351 7.91 -13.18 -18.87
C PRO A 351 6.51 -13.05 -19.51
N ASP A 352 5.93 -14.16 -19.96
CA ASP A 352 4.55 -14.26 -20.46
C ASP A 352 3.48 -14.00 -19.39
N LEU A 353 3.86 -14.02 -18.10
CA LEU A 353 2.99 -13.74 -16.96
C LEU A 353 3.25 -12.38 -16.31
N ALA A 354 4.00 -11.48 -16.97
CA ALA A 354 4.19 -10.12 -16.48
C ALA A 354 2.84 -9.38 -16.32
N TYR A 355 2.78 -8.43 -15.38
CA TYR A 355 1.54 -7.79 -14.92
C TYR A 355 1.12 -6.57 -15.75
N ASP A 356 1.82 -6.29 -16.85
CA ASP A 356 1.67 -5.06 -17.64
C ASP A 356 0.33 -5.01 -18.42
N ASP A 357 -0.38 -6.14 -18.50
CA ASP A 357 -1.65 -6.30 -19.22
C ASP A 357 -2.90 -6.18 -18.34
N LEU A 358 -2.75 -5.99 -17.03
CA LEU A 358 -3.87 -6.05 -16.07
C LEU A 358 -4.46 -4.69 -15.71
N GLU A 359 -5.80 -4.59 -15.67
CA GLU A 359 -6.53 -3.40 -15.18
C GLU A 359 -6.33 -3.18 -13.68
N VAL A 360 -6.12 -4.25 -12.90
CA VAL A 360 -5.69 -4.22 -11.50
C VAL A 360 -4.32 -4.85 -11.42
N GLY A 361 -3.30 -4.04 -11.11
CA GLY A 361 -1.90 -4.50 -11.11
C GLY A 361 -1.22 -4.50 -9.74
N ASN A 362 -1.91 -4.11 -8.67
CA ASN A 362 -1.39 -4.11 -7.30
C ASN A 362 -2.51 -4.03 -6.25
N GLY A 363 -2.17 -4.32 -4.99
CA GLY A 363 -3.11 -4.33 -3.87
C GLY A 363 -3.81 -2.99 -3.58
N ASP A 364 -3.18 -1.84 -3.85
CA ASP A 364 -3.85 -0.54 -3.71
C ASP A 364 -4.96 -0.38 -4.75
N MET A 365 -4.71 -0.80 -5.99
CA MET A 365 -5.73 -0.84 -7.05
C MET A 365 -6.82 -1.86 -6.74
N ALA A 366 -6.47 -3.02 -6.14
CA ALA A 366 -7.46 -4.02 -5.73
C ALA A 366 -8.39 -3.48 -4.65
N GLN A 367 -7.85 -2.77 -3.65
CA GLN A 367 -8.64 -2.06 -2.64
C GLN A 367 -9.58 -1.01 -3.24
N GLN A 368 -9.09 -0.20 -4.17
CA GLN A 368 -9.91 0.81 -4.85
C GLN A 368 -11.03 0.16 -5.68
N ALA A 369 -10.72 -0.91 -6.41
CA ALA A 369 -11.70 -1.67 -7.18
C ALA A 369 -12.79 -2.26 -6.28
N PHE A 370 -12.40 -2.86 -5.15
CA PHE A 370 -13.37 -3.41 -4.20
C PHE A 370 -14.22 -2.33 -3.52
N ALA A 371 -13.60 -1.20 -3.12
CA ALA A 371 -14.34 -0.05 -2.62
C ALA A 371 -15.37 0.45 -3.63
N GLU A 372 -15.03 0.51 -4.92
CA GLU A 372 -15.98 0.87 -5.98
C GLU A 372 -17.10 -0.19 -6.13
N ILE A 373 -16.83 -1.48 -5.94
CA ILE A 373 -17.87 -2.53 -5.95
C ILE A 373 -18.89 -2.35 -4.82
N MET A 374 -18.44 -1.88 -3.65
CA MET A 374 -19.28 -1.64 -2.47
C MET A 374 -20.22 -0.43 -2.63
N GLU A 375 -19.85 0.53 -3.48
CA GLU A 375 -20.63 1.74 -3.72
C GLU A 375 -22.01 1.45 -4.35
N ILE A 376 -23.07 2.02 -3.78
CA ILE A 376 -24.46 1.84 -4.26
C ILE A 376 -24.61 2.33 -5.71
N LYS A 377 -23.93 3.43 -6.06
CA LYS A 377 -23.97 4.07 -7.38
C LYS A 377 -23.30 3.25 -8.49
N THR A 378 -22.52 2.23 -8.17
CA THR A 378 -21.78 1.45 -9.17
C THR A 378 -22.72 0.53 -9.93
N SER A 379 -22.75 0.67 -11.26
CA SER A 379 -23.65 -0.10 -12.14
C SER A 379 -23.34 -1.60 -12.13
N PRO A 380 -24.31 -2.48 -12.43
CA PRO A 380 -24.07 -3.92 -12.52
C PRO A 380 -22.94 -4.29 -13.50
N GLU A 381 -22.88 -3.63 -14.65
CA GLU A 381 -21.86 -3.87 -15.68
C GLU A 381 -20.46 -3.48 -15.19
N ARG A 382 -20.35 -2.32 -14.52
CA ARG A 382 -19.09 -1.87 -13.93
C ARG A 382 -18.63 -2.81 -12.81
N ARG A 383 -19.54 -3.25 -11.94
CA ARG A 383 -19.24 -4.25 -10.90
C ARG A 383 -18.72 -5.54 -11.52
N GLN A 384 -19.35 -6.04 -12.59
CA GLN A 384 -18.91 -7.26 -13.25
C GLN A 384 -17.51 -7.11 -13.86
N LYS A 385 -17.21 -5.95 -14.46
CA LYS A 385 -15.88 -5.65 -15.01
C LYS A 385 -14.81 -5.65 -13.90
N LEU A 386 -15.08 -4.94 -12.80
CA LEU A 386 -14.17 -4.87 -11.64
C LEU A 386 -13.93 -6.24 -11.03
N LYS A 387 -14.99 -7.06 -10.87
CA LYS A 387 -14.86 -8.44 -10.40
C LYS A 387 -13.98 -9.27 -11.31
N GLY A 388 -14.19 -9.21 -12.62
CA GLY A 388 -13.33 -9.91 -13.59
C GLY A 388 -11.86 -9.50 -13.47
N ALA A 389 -11.58 -8.20 -13.36
CA ALA A 389 -10.22 -7.69 -13.21
C ALA A 389 -9.57 -8.17 -11.89
N LEU A 390 -10.31 -8.13 -10.77
CA LEU A 390 -9.85 -8.63 -9.47
C LEU A 390 -9.53 -10.13 -9.51
N LEU A 391 -10.42 -10.95 -10.08
CA LEU A 391 -10.23 -12.40 -10.19
C LEU A 391 -8.99 -12.73 -11.02
N SER A 392 -8.85 -12.14 -12.21
CA SER A 392 -7.70 -12.37 -13.08
C SER A 392 -6.37 -11.94 -12.45
N TYR A 393 -6.37 -10.86 -11.66
CA TYR A 393 -5.18 -10.39 -10.95
C TYR A 393 -4.73 -11.39 -9.86
N CYS A 394 -5.65 -11.79 -8.98
CA CYS A 394 -5.32 -12.71 -7.87
C CYS A 394 -5.02 -14.14 -8.37
N GLU A 395 -5.69 -14.59 -9.45
CA GLU A 395 -5.33 -15.83 -10.15
C GLU A 395 -3.90 -15.77 -10.69
N ARG A 396 -3.48 -14.63 -11.25
CA ARG A 396 -2.12 -14.44 -11.76
C ARG A 396 -1.07 -14.56 -10.64
N ASP A 397 -1.33 -13.98 -9.47
CA ASP A 397 -0.42 -14.05 -8.33
C ASP A 397 -0.17 -15.49 -7.86
N THR A 398 -1.22 -16.32 -7.81
CA THR A 398 -1.06 -17.73 -7.45
C THR A 398 -0.43 -18.57 -8.55
N LEU A 399 -0.75 -18.32 -9.82
CA LEU A 399 -0.07 -18.96 -10.96
C LEU A 399 1.42 -18.59 -11.02
N ALA A 400 1.77 -17.35 -10.67
CA ALA A 400 3.15 -16.91 -10.56
C ALA A 400 3.94 -17.73 -9.53
N MET A 401 3.34 -17.99 -8.36
CA MET A 401 3.94 -18.85 -7.34
C MET A 401 4.17 -20.29 -7.82
N VAL A 402 3.21 -20.88 -8.54
CA VAL A 402 3.38 -22.18 -9.18
C VAL A 402 4.60 -22.17 -10.10
N ARG A 403 4.70 -21.17 -10.98
CA ARG A 403 5.79 -21.11 -11.98
C ARG A 403 7.16 -20.89 -11.34
N ILE A 404 7.23 -20.12 -10.26
CA ILE A 404 8.45 -19.96 -9.47
C ILE A 404 8.84 -21.30 -8.83
N ALA A 405 7.90 -21.99 -8.21
CA ALA A 405 8.17 -23.27 -7.57
C ALA A 405 8.64 -24.33 -8.57
N HIS A 406 7.97 -24.45 -9.72
CA HIS A 406 8.39 -25.37 -10.79
C HIS A 406 9.77 -25.03 -11.33
N TYR A 407 10.07 -23.75 -11.56
CA TYR A 407 11.38 -23.32 -12.04
C TYR A 407 12.51 -23.68 -11.07
N PHE A 408 12.29 -23.53 -9.76
CA PHE A 408 13.27 -23.93 -8.75
C PHE A 408 13.47 -25.45 -8.69
N GLU A 409 12.41 -26.25 -8.85
CA GLU A 409 12.50 -27.72 -8.87
C GLU A 409 13.12 -28.28 -10.17
N ASP A 410 12.85 -27.68 -11.33
CA ASP A 410 13.29 -28.23 -12.62
C ASP A 410 14.80 -28.06 -12.87
N ASN A 411 15.44 -27.13 -12.16
CA ASN A 411 16.86 -26.81 -12.29
C ASN A 411 17.75 -27.51 -11.25
N GLU A 412 17.33 -28.66 -10.71
CA GLU A 412 18.16 -29.54 -9.86
C GLU A 412 19.34 -30.23 -10.59
N SER A 413 19.63 -29.87 -11.85
CA SER A 413 20.55 -30.59 -12.74
C SER A 413 22.03 -30.23 -12.55
#